data_AF-A0A932YZR0-F1
#
_entry.id   AF-A0A932YZR0-F1
#
_cell.length_a   1.000
_cell.length_b   1.000
_cell.length_c   1.000
_cell.angle_alpha   90.00
_cell.angle_beta   90.00
_cell.angle_gamma   90.00
#
_symmetry.space_group_name_H-M   'P 1'
#
loop_
_entity.id
_entity.type
_entity.pdbx_description
1 polymer ?
#
loop_
_entity_poly.entity_id
_entity_poly.type
_entity_poly.pdbx_seq_one_letter_code
_entity_poly.pdbx_strand_id
1 'polypeptide(L)'
;MRRALLQKMIVCVMLCSIALGACGYMCDQGAAESEAKDFLATMYPDKDVIARSCAGMDSDGDNYVSCTARVRGKTTGAAEETLALECAASFTLQSGCRLQRAGAVVNR
;
A
#
# COMPACT_ATOMS: atom_id res chain seq x y z
N MET A 1 -42.58 -30.50 1.99
CA MET A 1 -42.00 -29.66 0.91
C MET A 1 -41.36 -28.35 1.41
N ARG A 2 -41.95 -27.59 2.36
CA ARG A 2 -41.39 -26.31 2.87
C ARG A 2 -40.04 -26.42 3.61
N ARG A 3 -39.79 -27.52 4.35
CA ARG A 3 -38.54 -27.74 5.09
C ARG A 3 -37.31 -27.97 4.20
N ALA A 4 -37.50 -28.57 3.03
CA ALA A 4 -36.43 -28.79 2.04
C ALA A 4 -36.01 -27.50 1.31
N LEU A 5 -36.91 -26.51 1.21
CA LEU A 5 -36.61 -25.19 0.65
C LEU A 5 -35.85 -24.30 1.64
N LEU A 6 -36.24 -24.36 2.93
CA LEU A 6 -35.55 -23.67 4.02
C LEU A 6 -34.10 -24.14 4.19
N GLN A 7 -33.87 -25.45 4.13
CA GLN A 7 -32.52 -26.02 4.27
C GLN A 7 -31.59 -25.62 3.11
N LYS A 8 -32.14 -25.52 1.88
CA LYS A 8 -31.38 -25.05 0.71
C LYS A 8 -31.05 -23.56 0.78
N MET A 9 -31.95 -22.73 1.31
CA MET A 9 -31.68 -21.30 1.50
C MET A 9 -30.59 -21.03 2.54
N ILE A 10 -30.60 -21.74 3.67
CA ILE A 10 -29.60 -21.53 4.74
C ILE A 10 -28.19 -21.89 4.26
N VAL A 11 -28.06 -23.00 3.51
CA VAL A 11 -26.77 -23.42 2.93
C VAL A 11 -26.28 -22.39 1.91
N CYS A 12 -27.18 -21.82 1.10
CA CYS A 12 -26.83 -20.78 0.13
C CYS A 12 -26.31 -19.51 0.81
N VAL A 13 -26.98 -19.04 1.86
CA VAL A 13 -26.58 -17.82 2.59
C VAL A 13 -25.23 -18.00 3.29
N MET A 14 -24.99 -19.15 3.94
CA MET A 14 -23.69 -19.40 4.59
C MET A 14 -22.54 -19.49 3.58
N LEU A 15 -22.76 -20.10 2.41
CA LEU A 15 -21.76 -20.15 1.34
C LEU A 15 -21.43 -18.75 0.78
N CYS A 16 -22.44 -17.88 0.63
CA CYS A 16 -22.22 -16.50 0.18
C CYS A 16 -21.42 -15.66 1.18
N SER A 17 -21.61 -15.86 2.49
CA SER A 17 -20.85 -15.12 3.52
C SER A 17 -19.36 -15.46 3.56
N ILE A 18 -18.98 -16.70 3.23
CA ILE A 18 -17.56 -17.12 3.21
C ILE A 18 -16.84 -16.54 1.98
N ALA A 19 -17.53 -16.43 0.85
CA ALA A 19 -16.96 -15.85 -0.37
C ALA A 19 -16.68 -14.33 -0.25
N LEU A 20 -17.47 -13.60 0.54
CA LEU A 20 -17.29 -12.16 0.75
C LEU A 20 -16.24 -11.81 1.82
N GLY A 21 -15.90 -12.73 2.72
CA GLY A 21 -14.92 -12.50 3.80
C GLY A 21 -13.46 -12.61 3.38
N ALA A 22 -13.15 -13.31 2.29
CA ALA A 22 -11.77 -13.61 1.89
C ALA A 22 -11.09 -12.51 1.04
N CYS A 23 -11.86 -11.61 0.42
CA CYS A 23 -11.31 -10.52 -0.39
C CYS A 23 -11.04 -9.21 0.38
N GLY A 24 -11.54 -9.06 1.60
CA GLY A 24 -11.40 -7.81 2.37
C GLY A 24 -10.03 -7.61 3.04
N TYR A 25 -9.24 -8.67 3.22
CA TYR A 25 -8.00 -8.62 4.01
C TYR A 25 -6.70 -8.58 3.19
N MET A 26 -6.76 -8.76 1.87
CA MET A 26 -5.54 -8.91 1.03
C MET A 26 -5.28 -7.75 0.06
N CYS A 27 -6.13 -6.71 0.01
CA CYS A 27 -6.04 -5.69 -1.04
C CYS A 27 -5.35 -4.38 -0.61
N ASP A 28 -4.94 -4.24 0.64
CA ASP A 28 -4.82 -2.90 1.21
C ASP A 28 -3.38 -2.35 1.26
N GLN A 29 -2.34 -3.20 1.32
CA GLN A 29 -0.95 -2.74 1.21
C GLN A 29 -0.57 -2.23 -0.19
N GLY A 30 -1.32 -2.65 -1.22
CA GLY A 30 -0.97 -2.35 -2.61
C GLY A 30 -1.21 -0.90 -3.03
N ALA A 31 -2.17 -0.20 -2.41
CA ALA A 31 -2.54 1.15 -2.84
C ALA A 31 -1.41 2.16 -2.56
N ALA A 32 -0.92 2.22 -1.32
CA ALA A 32 0.19 3.08 -0.94
C ALA A 32 1.48 2.75 -1.72
N GLU A 33 1.78 1.46 -1.94
CA GLU A 33 2.95 1.07 -2.74
C GLU A 33 2.84 1.44 -4.22
N SER A 34 1.62 1.40 -4.77
CA SER A 34 1.34 1.84 -6.13
C SER A 34 1.52 3.35 -6.26
N GLU A 35 0.94 4.13 -5.35
CA GLU A 35 1.11 5.59 -5.34
C GLU A 35 2.58 5.99 -5.14
N ALA A 36 3.31 5.27 -4.27
CA ALA A 36 4.74 5.48 -4.07
C ALA A 36 5.53 5.26 -5.36
N LYS A 37 5.14 4.25 -6.17
CA LYS A 37 5.78 3.98 -7.46
C LYS A 37 5.56 5.14 -8.43
N ASP A 38 4.32 5.61 -8.57
CA ASP A 38 3.95 6.66 -9.51
C ASP A 38 4.58 8.00 -9.12
N PHE A 39 4.61 8.31 -7.82
CA PHE A 39 5.31 9.47 -7.28
C PHE A 39 6.81 9.44 -7.60
N LEU A 40 7.49 8.31 -7.35
CA LEU A 40 8.92 8.18 -7.63
C LEU A 40 9.24 8.24 -9.13
N ALA A 41 8.39 7.66 -9.98
CA ALA A 41 8.55 7.73 -11.43
C ALA A 41 8.45 9.18 -11.94
N THR A 42 7.60 9.99 -11.31
CA THR A 42 7.41 11.40 -11.65
C THR A 42 8.54 12.28 -11.12
N MET A 43 8.96 12.07 -9.86
CA MET A 43 9.95 12.91 -9.19
C MET A 43 11.40 12.55 -9.52
N TYR A 44 11.68 11.28 -9.85
CA TYR A 44 13.02 10.76 -10.12
C TYR A 44 13.04 9.96 -11.44
N PRO A 45 12.75 10.59 -12.58
CA PRO A 45 12.66 9.89 -13.88
C PRO A 45 13.98 9.24 -14.31
N ASP A 46 15.11 9.77 -13.83
CA ASP A 46 16.47 9.31 -14.06
C ASP A 46 16.93 8.19 -13.10
N LYS A 47 16.08 7.77 -12.17
CA LYS A 47 16.37 6.69 -11.22
C LYS A 47 15.48 5.46 -11.45
N ASP A 48 16.06 4.29 -11.20
CA ASP A 48 15.35 3.02 -11.10
C ASP A 48 14.92 2.78 -9.67
N VAL A 49 13.67 2.37 -9.48
CA VAL A 49 13.15 2.00 -8.16
C VAL A 49 13.39 0.51 -7.92
N ILE A 50 14.33 0.20 -7.03
CA ILE A 50 14.77 -1.17 -6.72
C ILE A 50 13.78 -1.86 -5.77
N ALA A 51 13.34 -1.14 -4.74
CA ALA A 51 12.43 -1.66 -3.73
C ALA A 51 11.56 -0.53 -3.19
N ARG A 52 10.35 -0.89 -2.75
CA ARG A 52 9.42 -0.03 -2.00
C ARG A 52 8.76 -0.89 -0.93
N SER A 53 8.50 -0.30 0.22
CA SER A 53 7.76 -0.95 1.31
C SER A 53 7.02 0.12 2.08
N CYS A 54 5.72 -0.06 2.25
CA CYS A 54 4.85 0.85 2.99
C CYS A 54 4.31 0.19 4.25
N ALA A 55 4.14 0.99 5.31
CA ALA A 55 3.40 0.55 6.49
C ALA A 55 1.96 0.21 6.08
N GLY A 56 1.38 -0.84 6.68
CA GLY A 56 0.04 -1.31 6.34
C GLY A 56 -1.10 -0.54 7.01
N MET A 57 -0.79 0.39 7.91
CA MET A 57 -1.78 1.16 8.65
C MET A 57 -1.14 2.47 9.14
N ASP A 58 -1.91 3.55 9.07
CA ASP A 58 -1.61 4.81 9.72
C ASP A 58 -1.80 4.65 11.24
N SER A 59 -0.74 4.94 12.00
CA SER A 59 -0.72 4.82 13.47
C SER A 59 -0.93 6.13 14.21
N ASP A 60 -0.84 7.29 13.54
CA ASP A 60 -0.92 8.61 14.17
C ASP A 60 -2.16 9.40 13.75
N GLY A 61 -2.93 8.89 12.78
CA GLY A 61 -4.23 9.42 12.37
C GLY A 61 -4.10 10.60 11.42
N ASP A 62 -2.93 10.82 10.81
CA ASP A 62 -2.69 11.89 9.84
C ASP A 62 -3.14 11.55 8.41
N ASN A 63 -3.66 10.34 8.19
CA ASN A 63 -4.10 9.77 6.92
C ASN A 63 -2.97 9.39 5.95
N TYR A 64 -1.73 9.32 6.41
CA TYR A 64 -0.59 8.85 5.65
C TYR A 64 0.06 7.61 6.28
N VAL A 65 0.66 6.77 5.45
CA VAL A 65 1.53 5.67 5.86
C VAL A 65 2.96 5.98 5.50
N SER A 66 3.88 5.63 6.39
CA SER A 66 5.31 5.70 6.12
C SER A 66 5.71 4.66 5.08
N CYS A 67 6.38 5.11 4.03
CA CYS A 67 6.92 4.30 2.95
C CYS A 67 8.42 4.52 2.83
N THR A 68 9.17 3.44 2.59
CA THR A 68 10.60 3.50 2.27
C THR A 68 10.81 3.01 0.85
N ALA A 69 11.57 3.76 0.07
CA ALA A 69 11.93 3.39 -1.29
C ALA A 69 13.45 3.35 -1.45
N ARG A 70 13.96 2.40 -2.22
CA ARG A 70 15.36 2.34 -2.65
C ARG A 70 15.43 2.66 -4.13
N VAL A 71 16.21 3.67 -4.48
CA VAL A 71 16.39 4.11 -5.86
C VAL A 71 17.87 4.08 -6.25
N ARG A 72 18.14 3.91 -7.54
CA ARG A 72 19.50 3.90 -8.10
C ARG A 72 19.53 4.69 -9.40
N GLY A 73 20.60 5.42 -9.67
CA GLY A 73 20.74 6.15 -10.95
C GLY A 73 20.79 5.20 -12.14
N LYS A 74 19.90 5.39 -13.14
CA LYS A 74 19.77 4.53 -14.33
C LYS A 74 21.04 4.47 -15.18
N THR A 75 21.71 5.60 -15.32
CA THR A 75 22.78 5.79 -16.31
C THR A 75 24.17 5.88 -15.67
N THR A 76 24.24 6.25 -14.41
CA THR A 76 25.51 6.55 -13.72
C THR A 76 26.02 5.38 -12.88
N GLY A 77 25.22 4.32 -12.68
CA GLY A 77 25.55 3.28 -11.70
C GLY A 77 25.71 3.86 -10.29
N ALA A 78 25.09 5.02 -10.02
CA ALA A 78 25.20 5.73 -8.75
C ALA A 78 24.80 4.81 -7.58
N ALA A 79 25.34 5.12 -6.40
CA ALA A 79 25.01 4.41 -5.19
C ALA A 79 23.49 4.38 -4.98
N GLU A 80 23.02 3.30 -4.34
CA GLU A 80 21.62 3.22 -3.96
C GLU A 80 21.31 4.26 -2.89
N GLU A 81 20.19 4.94 -3.07
CA GLU A 81 19.68 5.92 -2.14
C GLU A 81 18.37 5.42 -1.54
N THR A 82 18.23 5.57 -0.23
CA THR A 82 17.00 5.28 0.48
C THR A 82 16.22 6.57 0.67
N LEU A 83 14.99 6.60 0.19
CA LEU A 83 14.06 7.72 0.30
C LEU A 83 12.94 7.35 1.28
N ALA A 84 12.69 8.24 2.23
CA ALA A 84 11.54 8.17 3.11
C ALA A 84 10.39 8.98 2.51
N LEU A 85 9.23 8.36 2.40
CA LEU A 85 8.02 8.86 1.76
C LEU A 85 6.85 8.69 2.72
N GLU A 86 5.83 9.51 2.55
CA GLU A 86 4.53 9.35 3.19
C GLU A 86 3.49 9.29 2.09
N CYS A 87 2.69 8.22 2.04
CA CYS A 87 1.65 8.02 1.02
C CYS A 87 0.29 7.94 1.68
N ALA A 88 -0.76 8.36 0.99
CA ALA A 88 -2.11 8.27 1.55
C ALA A 88 -2.43 6.84 2.01
N ALA A 89 -2.98 6.70 3.21
CA ALA A 89 -3.42 5.41 3.70
C ALA A 89 -4.65 4.95 2.92
N SER A 90 -4.77 3.64 2.74
CA SER A 90 -5.73 3.02 1.81
C SER A 90 -7.20 3.22 2.18
N PHE A 91 -7.51 3.58 3.43
CA PHE A 91 -8.87 3.87 3.90
C PHE A 91 -9.20 5.36 3.94
N THR A 92 -8.40 6.20 3.28
CA THR A 92 -8.55 7.65 3.35
C THR A 92 -9.11 8.20 2.03
N LEU A 93 -9.74 9.37 2.10
CA LEU A 93 -10.11 10.13 0.89
C LEU A 93 -8.94 10.95 0.33
N GLN A 94 -7.77 10.85 0.95
CA GLN A 94 -6.56 11.50 0.49
C GLN A 94 -5.86 10.62 -0.55
N SER A 95 -5.05 11.24 -1.40
CA SER A 95 -4.28 10.54 -2.42
C SER A 95 -2.93 11.20 -2.63
N GLY A 96 -1.99 10.42 -3.14
CA GLY A 96 -0.65 10.83 -3.46
C GLY A 96 0.34 10.61 -2.34
N CYS A 97 1.61 10.79 -2.70
CA CYS A 97 2.73 10.70 -1.78
C CYS A 97 3.47 12.03 -1.66
N ARG A 98 4.19 12.17 -0.56
CA ARG A 98 5.09 13.28 -0.28
C ARG A 98 6.42 12.75 0.25
N LEU A 99 7.49 13.50 0.04
CA LEU A 99 8.76 13.22 0.70
C LEU A 99 8.59 13.49 2.20
N GLN A 100 8.92 12.50 3.03
CA GLN A 100 8.96 12.71 4.46
C GLN A 100 10.07 13.73 4.72
N ARG A 101 9.75 14.85 5.39
CA ARG A 101 10.78 15.83 5.78
C ARG A 101 11.80 15.07 6.61
N ALA A 102 13.04 15.02 6.12
CA ALA A 102 14.11 14.29 6.77
C ALA A 102 14.34 14.83 8.20
N GLY A 103 13.70 14.20 9.18
CA GLY A 103 14.34 13.97 10.47
C GLY A 103 15.42 12.94 10.19
N ALA A 104 16.61 13.41 9.81
CA ALA A 104 17.72 12.58 9.40
C ALA A 104 17.92 11.42 10.38
N VAL A 105 17.55 10.20 9.98
CA VAL A 105 18.13 9.01 10.60
C VAL A 105 19.54 8.92 10.04
N VAL A 106 20.45 9.64 10.71
CA VAL A 106 21.89 9.39 10.66
C VAL A 106 22.06 7.99 11.24
N ASN A 107 22.21 6.99 10.39
CA ASN A 107 22.67 5.69 10.86
C ASN A 107 24.20 5.73 10.91
N ARG A 108 24.70 5.48 12.12
CA ARG A 108 26.09 5.59 12.57
C ARG A 108 26.94 4.41 12.12
#